data_AF-A0A151EYU0-F1
#
_entry.id   AF-A0A151EYU0-F1
#
_cell.length_a   1.000
_cell.length_b   1.000
_cell.length_c   1.000
_cell.angle_alpha   90.00
_cell.angle_beta   90.00
_cell.angle_gamma   90.00
#
_symmetry.space_group_name_H-M   'P 1'
#
loop_
_entity.id
_entity.type
_entity.pdbx_description
1 polymer ?
#
loop_
_entity_poly.entity_id
_entity_poly.type
_entity_poly.pdbx_seq_one_letter_code
_entity_poly.pdbx_strand_id
1 'polypeptide(L)'
;MKYSWIIVLIILITGCIGQGPSEGEPEQSEPNESAEYTNLTDEEILALIEQSSPVVLYWYSSLCSSCHTVKPLLKELQEEYNLDIIWVDKKYHKSIFELYNIQYYPSLYVYDGESEVFFTFDENDSLTRTYSLILDKTMIGMHHIECTAENNQITIPFDDLLPDRLYYTAYNDHRIFIFISVTGRLFVFARSRNCPLNWLYLKKDLIYDGENPNQWDRKTLGEHGGGCGPLLEIPYSVTGSAIIINTEDIRW
;
A
#
# COMPACT_ATOMS: atom_id res chain seq x y z
N MET A 1 -16.00 -1.28 71.92
CA MET A 1 -16.17 0.04 72.58
C MET A 1 -15.21 1.00 71.88
N LYS A 2 -15.66 1.78 70.89
CA LYS A 2 -16.32 3.11 70.95
C LYS A 2 -15.33 4.29 71.10
N TYR A 3 -15.31 5.14 70.05
CA TYR A 3 -14.85 6.56 69.93
C TYR A 3 -13.33 6.82 69.85
N SER A 4 -12.78 7.84 69.18
CA SER A 4 -13.24 9.02 68.41
C SER A 4 -11.94 9.65 67.83
N TRP A 5 -11.81 9.94 66.53
CA TRP A 5 -11.98 11.26 65.87
C TRP A 5 -11.35 12.50 66.57
N ILE A 6 -10.73 13.36 65.73
CA ILE A 6 -10.15 14.72 65.96
C ILE A 6 -8.65 14.63 66.40
N ILE A 7 -7.64 15.09 65.65
CA ILE A 7 -7.33 16.49 65.30
C ILE A 7 -6.51 16.53 63.98
N VAL A 8 -6.99 17.32 63.04
CA VAL A 8 -6.25 17.88 61.89
C VAL A 8 -5.63 19.21 62.33
N LEU A 9 -4.51 19.57 61.70
CA LEU A 9 -3.86 20.90 61.64
C LEU A 9 -2.81 21.20 62.74
N ILE A 10 -1.53 21.13 62.36
CA ILE A 10 -0.55 22.25 62.44
C ILE A 10 0.54 21.94 61.39
N ILE A 11 0.51 22.73 60.31
CA ILE A 11 1.60 22.89 59.34
C ILE A 11 2.38 24.14 59.77
N LEU A 12 3.66 24.23 59.38
CA LEU A 12 4.58 25.41 59.35
C LEU A 12 5.45 25.51 60.63
N ILE A 13 6.81 25.60 60.63
CA ILE A 13 7.86 25.94 59.64
C ILE A 13 9.20 25.47 60.23
N THR A 14 10.13 25.01 59.37
CA THR A 14 11.62 25.13 59.38
C THR A 14 12.15 23.86 58.71
N GLY A 15 12.82 23.84 57.57
CA GLY A 15 13.73 24.81 56.97
C GLY A 15 14.92 24.01 56.45
N CYS A 16 14.89 23.71 55.14
CA CYS A 16 15.96 23.40 54.20
C CYS A 16 17.11 22.41 54.54
N ILE A 17 17.38 21.51 53.58
CA ILE A 17 18.63 21.31 52.79
C ILE A 17 18.87 19.82 52.53
N GLY A 18 19.09 19.45 51.26
CA GLY A 18 19.99 18.36 50.89
C GLY A 18 19.43 17.35 49.87
N GLN A 19 19.88 17.44 48.62
CA GLN A 19 19.53 16.59 47.48
C GLN A 19 20.01 15.14 47.62
N GLY A 20 19.21 14.21 47.07
CA GLY A 20 19.69 12.97 46.45
C GLY A 20 18.83 12.72 45.20
N PRO A 21 19.40 12.32 44.05
CA PRO A 21 18.61 12.09 42.84
C PRO A 21 17.82 10.79 43.03
N SER A 22 16.50 10.88 42.99
CA SER A 22 15.63 9.69 42.88
C SER A 22 15.76 9.17 41.45
N GLU A 23 16.29 7.96 41.33
CA GLU A 23 16.31 7.16 40.11
C GLU A 23 14.97 7.22 39.38
N GLY A 24 15.04 7.40 38.06
CA GLY A 24 13.89 7.43 37.17
C GLY A 24 13.16 6.09 37.18
N GLU A 25 11.88 6.15 37.51
CA GLU A 25 10.90 5.17 37.10
C GLU A 25 10.74 5.30 35.58
N PRO A 26 10.83 4.22 34.79
CA PRO A 26 10.78 4.32 33.34
C PRO A 26 9.35 4.70 32.94
N GLU A 27 9.19 5.96 32.57
CA GLU A 27 8.05 6.44 31.81
C GLU A 27 8.01 5.63 30.51
N GLN A 28 7.02 4.72 30.42
CA GLN A 28 6.74 4.00 29.18
C GLN A 28 6.33 5.03 28.12
N SER A 29 7.30 5.49 27.34
CA SER A 29 7.03 6.15 26.08
C SER A 29 6.50 5.11 25.10
N GLU A 30 5.24 5.22 24.71
CA GLU A 30 4.74 4.56 23.51
C GLU A 30 5.68 4.91 22.34
N PRO A 31 5.99 3.95 21.43
CA PRO A 31 6.94 4.20 20.37
C PRO A 31 6.43 5.30 19.45
N ASN A 32 7.20 6.38 19.35
CA ASN A 32 7.03 7.39 18.31
C ASN A 32 7.63 6.82 17.02
N GLU A 33 6.78 6.15 16.24
CA GLU A 33 7.18 5.27 15.13
C GLU A 33 7.39 5.99 13.78
N SER A 34 7.34 7.32 13.72
CA SER A 34 7.42 8.04 12.43
C SER A 34 8.82 8.46 11.97
N ALA A 35 9.88 8.12 12.72
CA ALA A 35 11.25 8.58 12.45
C ALA A 35 12.21 7.54 11.83
N GLU A 36 11.82 6.26 11.66
CA GLU A 36 12.79 5.16 11.51
C GLU A 36 12.93 4.53 10.11
N TYR A 37 12.28 5.05 9.06
CA TYR A 37 12.40 4.46 7.70
C TYR A 37 13.48 5.09 6.83
N THR A 38 14.70 5.24 7.37
CA THR A 38 15.86 5.70 6.62
C THR A 38 17.01 4.68 6.70
N ASN A 39 17.59 4.34 5.54
CA ASN A 39 18.68 3.36 5.41
C ASN A 39 18.31 1.89 5.68
N LEU A 40 17.13 1.47 5.24
CA LEU A 40 16.73 0.06 5.25
C LEU A 40 17.50 -0.75 4.19
N THR A 41 17.51 -2.08 4.28
CA THR A 41 17.91 -2.97 3.18
C THR A 41 16.71 -3.34 2.30
N ASP A 42 16.95 -3.95 1.13
CA ASP A 42 15.87 -4.43 0.25
C ASP A 42 14.96 -5.44 0.98
N GLU A 43 15.54 -6.32 1.82
CA GLU A 43 14.80 -7.32 2.60
C GLU A 43 13.94 -6.68 3.70
N GLU A 44 14.47 -5.67 4.39
CA GLU A 44 13.71 -4.94 5.42
C GLU A 44 12.53 -4.19 4.81
N ILE A 45 12.71 -3.59 3.63
CA ILE A 45 11.63 -2.93 2.90
C ILE A 45 10.54 -3.94 2.52
N LEU A 46 10.91 -5.11 2.00
CA LEU A 46 9.95 -6.17 1.67
C LEU A 46 9.18 -6.64 2.91
N ALA A 47 9.87 -6.85 4.03
CA ALA A 47 9.24 -7.25 5.28
C ALA A 47 8.22 -6.22 5.79
N LEU A 48 8.50 -4.92 5.62
CA LEU A 48 7.56 -3.86 6.00
C LEU A 48 6.31 -3.82 5.11
N ILE A 49 6.45 -4.10 3.81
CA ILE A 49 5.29 -4.23 2.91
C ILE A 49 4.40 -5.40 3.34
N GLU A 50 5.00 -6.50 3.80
CA GLU A 50 4.27 -7.71 4.22
C GLU A 50 3.61 -7.60 5.60
N GLN A 51 3.99 -6.63 6.44
CA GLN A 51 3.48 -6.49 7.82
C GLN A 51 2.02 -6.01 7.93
N SER A 52 1.32 -5.84 6.81
CA SER A 52 -0.08 -5.40 6.74
C SER A 52 -0.37 -4.06 7.45
N SER A 53 0.65 -3.23 7.67
CA SER A 53 0.47 -1.84 8.11
C SER A 53 0.42 -0.91 6.89
N PRO A 54 -0.35 0.19 6.96
CA PRO A 54 -0.33 1.17 5.89
C PRO A 54 1.07 1.79 5.74
N VAL A 55 1.68 1.63 4.56
CA VAL A 55 3.01 2.15 4.26
C VAL A 55 3.08 2.73 2.86
N VAL A 56 3.77 3.85 2.73
CA VAL A 56 3.99 4.55 1.47
C VAL A 56 5.43 4.35 1.03
N LEU A 57 5.64 3.72 -0.12
CA LEU A 57 6.97 3.63 -0.73
C LEU A 57 7.14 4.74 -1.74
N TYR A 58 8.11 5.61 -1.48
CA TYR A 58 8.52 6.65 -2.41
C TYR A 58 9.77 6.24 -3.19
N TRP A 59 9.55 5.94 -4.47
CA TRP A 59 10.59 5.49 -5.40
C TRP A 59 11.20 6.70 -6.11
N TYR A 60 12.48 6.93 -5.89
CA TYR A 60 13.16 8.11 -6.44
C TYR A 60 14.60 7.85 -6.87
N SER A 61 15.18 8.86 -7.50
CA SER A 61 16.60 8.92 -7.84
C SER A 61 17.15 10.30 -7.45
N SER A 62 18.38 10.34 -6.94
CA SER A 62 19.05 11.59 -6.56
C SER A 62 19.33 12.55 -7.72
N LEU A 63 19.18 12.11 -8.98
CA LEU A 63 19.39 12.92 -10.18
C LEU A 63 18.08 13.39 -10.83
N CYS A 64 16.94 13.05 -10.23
CA CYS A 64 15.62 13.34 -10.76
C CYS A 64 15.14 14.73 -10.33
N SER A 65 15.01 15.66 -11.29
CA SER A 65 14.57 17.04 -11.02
C SER A 65 13.20 17.10 -10.34
N SER A 66 12.22 16.38 -10.88
CA SER A 66 10.85 16.35 -10.31
C SER A 66 10.82 15.73 -8.90
N CYS A 67 11.75 14.83 -8.58
CA CYS A 67 11.87 14.22 -7.26
C CYS A 67 12.34 15.24 -6.20
N HIS A 68 13.10 16.26 -6.58
CA HIS A 68 13.46 17.36 -5.67
C HIS A 68 12.25 18.24 -5.33
N THR A 69 11.30 18.38 -6.26
CA THR A 69 10.03 19.09 -6.02
C THR A 69 9.10 18.30 -5.10
N VAL A 70 8.97 16.99 -5.31
CA VAL A 70 8.04 16.12 -4.57
C VAL A 70 8.54 15.73 -3.18
N LYS A 71 9.86 15.62 -2.97
CA LYS A 71 10.42 15.22 -1.67
C LYS A 71 10.02 16.11 -0.49
N PRO A 72 10.08 17.46 -0.55
CA PRO A 72 9.65 18.31 0.57
C PRO A 72 8.15 18.15 0.86
N LEU A 73 7.35 18.03 -0.20
CA LEU A 73 5.91 17.82 -0.13
C LEU A 73 5.54 16.56 0.67
N LEU A 74 6.21 15.44 0.39
CA LEU A 74 6.01 14.19 1.13
C LEU A 74 6.49 14.26 2.58
N LYS A 75 7.54 15.04 2.87
CA LYS A 75 7.99 15.24 4.25
C LYS A 75 6.98 16.02 5.08
N GLU A 76 6.37 17.05 4.50
CA GLU A 76 5.29 17.80 5.15
C GLU A 76 4.12 16.85 5.48
N LEU A 77 3.72 15.99 4.54
CA LEU A 77 2.67 14.99 4.77
C LEU A 77 3.07 13.94 5.82
N GLN A 78 4.32 13.49 5.81
CA GLN A 78 4.83 12.55 6.82
C GLN A 78 4.74 13.14 8.23
N GLU A 79 5.14 14.39 8.40
CA GLU A 79 5.11 15.08 9.70
C GLU A 79 3.67 15.43 10.14
N GLU A 80 2.84 15.94 9.23
CA GLU A 80 1.48 16.38 9.55
C GLU A 80 0.54 15.22 9.88
N TYR A 81 0.71 14.07 9.21
CA TYR A 81 -0.23 12.95 9.27
C TYR A 81 0.36 11.67 9.84
N ASN A 82 1.60 11.71 10.33
CA ASN A 82 2.30 10.56 10.89
C ASN A 82 2.27 9.35 9.93
N LEU A 83 2.54 9.62 8.64
CA LEU A 83 2.58 8.59 7.61
C LEU A 83 3.90 7.85 7.63
N ASP A 84 3.83 6.52 7.54
CA ASP A 84 5.00 5.69 7.35
C ASP A 84 5.45 5.76 5.89
N ILE A 85 6.45 6.62 5.62
CA ILE A 85 7.03 6.75 4.28
C ILE A 85 8.41 6.09 4.24
N ILE A 86 8.53 5.04 3.43
CA ILE A 86 9.79 4.39 3.06
C ILE A 86 10.39 5.11 1.85
N TRP A 87 11.59 5.66 2.03
CA TRP A 87 12.31 6.40 0.99
C TRP A 87 13.24 5.47 0.19
N VAL A 88 12.81 5.00 -0.99
CA VAL A 88 13.56 4.02 -1.79
C VAL A 88 14.36 4.70 -2.91
N ASP A 89 15.68 4.84 -2.71
CA ASP A 89 16.59 5.43 -3.69
C ASP A 89 17.18 4.37 -4.63
N LYS A 90 16.99 4.56 -5.95
CA LYS A 90 17.51 3.67 -7.01
C LYS A 90 19.00 3.34 -6.86
N LYS A 91 19.79 4.31 -6.38
CA LYS A 91 21.24 4.16 -6.25
C LYS A 91 21.61 3.00 -5.33
N TYR A 92 20.83 2.80 -4.27
CA TYR A 92 21.09 1.82 -3.21
C TYR A 92 20.23 0.55 -3.34
N HIS A 93 19.05 0.66 -3.96
CA HIS A 93 18.00 -0.36 -3.95
C HIS A 93 17.71 -0.95 -5.33
N LYS A 94 18.74 -1.38 -6.07
CA LYS A 94 18.59 -1.80 -7.48
C LYS A 94 17.71 -3.05 -7.63
N SER A 95 17.87 -4.04 -6.76
CA SER A 95 17.21 -5.33 -6.89
C SER A 95 15.72 -5.23 -6.63
N ILE A 96 15.30 -4.51 -5.59
CA ILE A 96 13.88 -4.24 -5.36
C ILE A 96 13.28 -3.34 -6.46
N PHE A 97 14.04 -2.41 -7.04
CA PHE A 97 13.59 -1.66 -8.22
C PHE A 97 13.33 -2.53 -9.45
N GLU A 98 14.16 -3.57 -9.66
CA GLU A 98 13.97 -4.55 -10.73
C GLU A 98 12.76 -5.46 -10.44
N LEU A 99 12.64 -5.93 -9.20
CA LEU A 99 11.50 -6.74 -8.72
C LEU A 99 10.17 -6.03 -8.94
N TYR A 100 10.10 -4.76 -8.52
CA TYR A 100 8.94 -3.89 -8.71
C TYR A 100 8.99 -3.15 -10.04
N ASN A 101 9.84 -3.54 -11.00
CA ASN A 101 10.00 -2.96 -12.34
C ASN A 101 9.77 -1.42 -12.42
N ILE A 102 10.37 -0.67 -11.52
CA ILE A 102 10.13 0.77 -11.40
C ILE A 102 10.90 1.51 -12.49
N GLN A 103 10.18 2.01 -13.50
CA GLN A 103 10.77 2.67 -14.67
C GLN A 103 10.71 4.20 -14.62
N TYR A 104 9.84 4.78 -13.80
CA TYR A 104 9.57 6.22 -13.77
C TYR A 104 9.75 6.76 -12.36
N TYR A 105 10.26 7.99 -12.26
CA TYR A 105 10.43 8.71 -11.00
C TYR A 105 9.93 10.15 -11.13
N PRO A 106 9.37 10.71 -10.05
CA PRO A 106 9.02 10.04 -8.81
C PRO A 106 7.78 9.14 -8.97
N SER A 107 7.72 8.04 -8.21
CA SER A 107 6.52 7.22 -8.11
C SER A 107 6.22 6.87 -6.65
N LEU A 108 4.93 6.71 -6.31
CA LEU A 108 4.48 6.24 -5.00
C LEU A 108 3.74 4.93 -5.12
N TYR A 109 4.04 4.01 -4.21
CA TYR A 109 3.16 2.90 -3.90
C TYR A 109 2.58 3.12 -2.52
N VAL A 110 1.28 2.98 -2.39
CA VAL A 110 0.60 2.98 -1.10
C VAL A 110 0.09 1.58 -0.88
N TYR A 111 0.55 0.97 0.21
CA TYR A 111 -0.01 -0.26 0.73
C TYR A 111 -0.84 0.13 1.94
N ASP A 112 -2.08 -0.34 2.04
CA ASP A 112 -2.93 -0.14 3.23
C ASP A 112 -3.02 -1.41 4.10
N GLY A 113 -2.28 -2.45 3.71
CA GLY A 113 -2.27 -3.78 4.31
C GLY A 113 -3.12 -4.82 3.57
N GLU A 114 -4.08 -4.39 2.75
CA GLU A 114 -4.97 -5.26 1.95
C GLU A 114 -4.90 -4.97 0.44
N SER A 115 -4.54 -3.75 0.07
CA SER A 115 -4.53 -3.24 -1.29
C SER A 115 -3.25 -2.47 -1.59
N GLU A 116 -2.83 -2.55 -2.85
CA GLU A 116 -1.69 -1.83 -3.40
C GLU A 116 -2.19 -0.82 -4.43
N VAL A 117 -1.81 0.43 -4.22
CA VAL A 117 -2.18 1.55 -5.08
C VAL A 117 -0.93 2.21 -5.61
N PHE A 118 -0.92 2.51 -6.90
CA PHE A 118 0.26 3.05 -7.56
C PHE A 118 0.00 4.39 -8.25
N PHE A 119 0.89 5.36 -7.96
CA PHE A 119 0.81 6.73 -8.46
C PHE A 119 2.11 7.16 -9.13
N THR A 120 1.98 7.79 -10.30
CA THR A 120 2.99 8.72 -10.82
C THR A 120 2.65 10.10 -10.31
N PHE A 121 3.68 10.86 -9.93
CA PHE A 121 3.54 12.30 -9.75
C PHE A 121 3.70 13.04 -11.07
N ASP A 122 2.79 13.98 -11.32
CA ASP A 122 2.91 15.07 -12.27
C ASP A 122 3.29 16.36 -11.51
N GLU A 123 4.10 17.22 -12.13
CA GLU A 123 4.51 18.52 -11.57
C GLU A 123 3.31 19.46 -11.32
N ASN A 124 2.16 19.17 -11.92
CA ASN A 124 0.91 19.89 -11.74
C ASN A 124 -0.03 19.25 -10.70
N ASP A 125 0.41 18.23 -9.94
CA ASP A 125 -0.41 17.61 -8.90
C ASP A 125 -0.43 18.44 -7.63
N SER A 126 -1.64 18.67 -7.09
CA SER A 126 -1.82 19.34 -5.81
C SER A 126 -1.54 18.36 -4.67
N LEU A 127 -0.71 18.78 -3.73
CA LEU A 127 -0.51 18.18 -2.41
C LEU A 127 -1.79 17.66 -1.78
N THR A 128 -2.84 18.50 -1.79
CA THR A 128 -4.13 18.20 -1.18
C THR A 128 -4.79 16.98 -1.81
N ARG A 129 -4.60 16.75 -3.11
CA ARG A 129 -5.17 15.60 -3.82
C ARG A 129 -4.42 14.32 -3.52
N THR A 130 -3.08 14.36 -3.55
CA THR A 130 -2.25 13.21 -3.14
C THR A 130 -2.55 12.82 -1.70
N TYR A 131 -2.74 13.81 -0.84
CA TYR A 131 -3.15 13.64 0.54
C TYR A 131 -4.53 12.98 0.69
N SER A 132 -5.58 13.50 0.02
CA SER A 132 -6.92 12.89 0.07
C SER A 132 -6.92 11.45 -0.40
N LEU A 133 -6.15 11.14 -1.46
CA LEU A 133 -6.01 9.76 -1.92
C LEU A 133 -5.38 8.88 -0.83
N ILE A 134 -4.25 9.30 -0.24
CA ILE A 134 -3.55 8.49 0.77
C ILE A 134 -4.40 8.29 2.04
N LEU A 135 -5.12 9.32 2.53
CA LEU A 135 -5.80 9.24 3.83
C LEU A 135 -7.27 8.80 3.80
N ASP A 136 -8.02 9.07 2.73
CA ASP A 136 -9.46 8.81 2.76
C ASP A 136 -9.78 7.30 2.75
N LYS A 137 -8.78 6.42 2.58
CA LYS A 137 -8.95 4.96 2.41
C LYS A 137 -9.98 4.58 1.35
N THR A 138 -10.33 5.53 0.47
CA THR A 138 -11.25 5.36 -0.66
C THR A 138 -10.51 4.88 -1.91
N MET A 139 -9.20 4.66 -1.82
CA MET A 139 -8.43 4.15 -2.95
C MET A 139 -8.78 2.67 -3.18
N ILE A 140 -9.37 2.38 -4.32
CA ILE A 140 -9.59 0.99 -4.75
C ILE A 140 -8.30 0.53 -5.43
N GLY A 141 -7.38 0.01 -4.62
CA GLY A 141 -6.14 -0.60 -5.11
C GLY A 141 -6.37 -1.96 -5.75
N MET A 142 -5.26 -2.58 -6.14
CA MET A 142 -5.26 -3.99 -6.46
C MET A 142 -5.11 -4.80 -5.18
N HIS A 143 -5.88 -5.87 -5.03
CA HIS A 143 -5.78 -6.77 -3.90
C HIS A 143 -4.94 -7.98 -4.25
N HIS A 144 -3.92 -8.28 -3.44
CA HIS A 144 -3.20 -9.54 -3.59
C HIS A 144 -4.11 -10.69 -3.16
N ILE A 145 -4.11 -11.77 -3.93
CA ILE A 145 -4.80 -13.01 -3.57
C ILE A 145 -3.87 -14.20 -3.69
N GLU A 146 -3.99 -15.09 -2.72
CA GLU A 146 -3.37 -16.40 -2.77
C GLU A 146 -4.19 -17.30 -3.70
N CYS A 147 -3.51 -18.00 -4.59
CA CYS A 147 -4.13 -19.02 -5.42
C CYS A 147 -3.31 -20.30 -5.41
N THR A 148 -3.97 -21.43 -5.59
CA THR A 148 -3.28 -22.70 -5.82
C THR A 148 -3.30 -23.01 -7.30
N ALA A 149 -2.16 -23.48 -7.82
CA ALA A 149 -2.05 -23.84 -9.22
C ALA A 149 -1.58 -25.29 -9.38
N GLU A 150 -2.46 -26.13 -9.91
CA GLU A 150 -2.23 -27.56 -10.13
C GLU A 150 -2.88 -27.99 -11.45
N ASN A 151 -2.27 -28.93 -12.17
CA ASN A 151 -2.88 -29.57 -13.36
C ASN A 151 -3.46 -28.58 -14.41
N ASN A 152 -2.74 -27.50 -14.72
CA ASN A 152 -3.20 -26.44 -15.63
C ASN A 152 -4.46 -25.69 -15.16
N GLN A 153 -4.72 -25.69 -13.87
CA GLN A 153 -5.82 -24.96 -13.26
C GLN A 153 -5.31 -24.03 -12.17
N ILE A 154 -5.85 -22.82 -12.15
CA ILE A 154 -5.69 -21.86 -11.07
C ILE A 154 -6.97 -21.90 -10.26
N THR A 155 -6.84 -22.20 -8.97
CA THR A 155 -7.94 -22.25 -8.02
C THR A 155 -7.83 -21.05 -7.10
N ILE A 156 -8.88 -20.25 -7.09
CA ILE A 156 -8.99 -19.03 -6.29
C ILE A 156 -10.12 -19.24 -5.27
N PRO A 157 -9.88 -19.07 -3.97
CA PRO A 157 -10.96 -19.11 -2.99
C PRO A 157 -12.01 -18.03 -3.30
N PHE A 158 -13.28 -18.44 -3.35
CA PHE A 158 -14.41 -17.57 -3.67
C PHE A 158 -14.63 -16.51 -2.58
N ASP A 159 -14.35 -16.85 -1.32
CA ASP A 159 -14.49 -15.94 -0.19
C ASP A 159 -13.54 -14.72 -0.28
N ASP A 160 -12.49 -14.81 -1.10
CA ASP A 160 -11.54 -13.73 -1.35
C ASP A 160 -11.99 -12.80 -2.49
N LEU A 161 -13.05 -13.14 -3.22
CA LEU A 161 -13.50 -12.43 -4.42
C LEU A 161 -14.79 -11.65 -4.20
N LEU A 162 -14.63 -10.34 -4.09
CA LEU A 162 -15.71 -9.35 -4.15
C LEU A 162 -15.86 -8.75 -5.56
N PRO A 163 -17.10 -8.53 -6.04
CA PRO A 163 -17.37 -7.85 -7.31
C PRO A 163 -16.77 -6.45 -7.40
N ASP A 164 -16.46 -6.04 -8.62
CA ASP A 164 -15.90 -4.73 -8.99
C ASP A 164 -14.54 -4.40 -8.35
N ARG A 165 -13.84 -5.43 -7.86
CA ARG A 165 -12.45 -5.32 -7.36
C ARG A 165 -11.47 -5.96 -8.32
N LEU A 166 -10.31 -5.33 -8.45
CA LEU A 166 -9.17 -5.85 -9.19
C LEU A 166 -8.26 -6.60 -8.24
N TYR A 167 -7.99 -7.86 -8.55
CA TYR A 167 -7.08 -8.72 -7.81
C TYR A 167 -5.85 -9.02 -8.64
N TYR A 168 -4.76 -9.40 -7.97
CA TYR A 168 -3.59 -9.94 -8.65
C TYR A 168 -2.96 -11.09 -7.86
N THR A 169 -2.26 -11.96 -8.58
CA THR A 169 -1.49 -13.06 -8.02
C THR A 169 -0.29 -13.37 -8.90
N ALA A 170 0.71 -14.04 -8.33
CA ALA A 170 1.89 -14.48 -9.07
C ALA A 170 1.72 -15.92 -9.55
N TYR A 171 2.02 -16.17 -10.83
CA TYR A 171 2.05 -17.52 -11.41
C TYR A 171 3.24 -17.66 -12.36
N ASN A 172 4.20 -18.53 -11.99
CA ASN A 172 5.48 -18.66 -12.67
C ASN A 172 6.19 -17.29 -12.83
N ASP A 173 6.51 -16.92 -14.08
CA ASP A 173 7.12 -15.62 -14.43
C ASP A 173 6.08 -14.56 -14.82
N HIS A 174 4.82 -14.78 -14.47
CA HIS A 174 3.72 -13.88 -14.81
C HIS A 174 3.02 -13.35 -13.56
N ARG A 175 2.54 -12.11 -13.66
CA ARG A 175 1.51 -11.58 -12.75
C ARG A 175 0.17 -11.72 -13.47
N ILE A 176 -0.78 -12.36 -12.83
CA ILE A 176 -2.13 -12.55 -13.33
C ILE A 176 -3.01 -11.56 -12.60
N PHE A 177 -3.87 -10.88 -13.35
CA PHE A 177 -4.83 -9.95 -12.81
C PHE A 177 -6.22 -10.45 -13.08
N ILE A 178 -7.07 -10.37 -12.08
CA ILE A 178 -8.38 -10.99 -12.05
C ILE A 178 -9.40 -9.94 -11.63
N PHE A 179 -10.45 -9.81 -12.42
CA PHE A 179 -11.55 -8.91 -12.14
C PHE A 179 -12.87 -9.66 -12.35
N ILE A 180 -13.76 -9.60 -11.36
CA ILE A 180 -15.11 -10.17 -11.47
C ILE A 180 -16.14 -9.03 -11.45
N SER A 181 -16.93 -8.93 -12.51
CA SER A 181 -17.98 -7.91 -12.59
C SER A 181 -19.14 -8.23 -11.63
N VAL A 182 -19.97 -7.22 -11.32
CA VAL A 182 -21.29 -7.44 -10.65
C VAL A 182 -22.20 -8.45 -11.35
N THR A 183 -21.99 -8.70 -12.65
CA THR A 183 -22.74 -9.69 -13.43
C THR A 183 -22.12 -11.08 -13.39
N GLY A 184 -21.07 -11.29 -12.60
CA GLY A 184 -20.37 -12.57 -12.45
C GLY A 184 -19.51 -12.95 -13.65
N ARG A 185 -19.11 -11.99 -14.49
CA ARG A 185 -18.19 -12.24 -15.61
C ARG A 185 -16.76 -12.07 -15.13
N LEU A 186 -15.92 -13.04 -15.46
CA LEU A 186 -14.52 -13.05 -15.07
C LEU A 186 -13.66 -12.51 -16.21
N PHE A 187 -12.87 -11.49 -15.90
CA PHE A 187 -11.91 -10.90 -16.80
C PHE A 187 -10.51 -11.14 -16.27
N VAL A 188 -9.64 -11.64 -17.14
CA VAL A 188 -8.26 -11.97 -16.80
C VAL A 188 -7.31 -11.43 -17.86
N PHE A 189 -6.15 -10.98 -17.40
CA PHE A 189 -4.98 -10.76 -18.22
C PHE A 189 -3.76 -11.23 -17.44
N ALA A 190 -2.83 -11.88 -18.14
CA ALA A 190 -1.53 -12.22 -17.59
C ALA A 190 -0.47 -11.35 -18.25
N ARG A 191 0.60 -11.10 -17.49
CA ARG A 191 1.72 -10.29 -17.92
C ARG A 191 3.02 -10.99 -17.54
N SER A 192 3.96 -11.09 -18.46
CA SER A 192 5.35 -11.45 -18.12
C SER A 192 6.02 -10.34 -17.28
N ARG A 193 6.94 -10.70 -16.38
CA ARG A 193 7.69 -9.75 -15.53
C ARG A 193 8.27 -8.55 -16.29
N ASN A 194 8.61 -8.73 -17.57
CA ASN A 194 9.28 -7.73 -18.43
C ASN A 194 8.37 -6.63 -19.00
N CYS A 195 7.04 -6.72 -18.90
CA CYS A 195 6.21 -5.62 -19.37
C CYS A 195 6.38 -4.39 -18.45
N PRO A 196 6.50 -3.14 -18.93
CA PRO A 196 6.58 -1.95 -18.07
C PRO A 196 5.38 -1.85 -17.12
N LEU A 197 5.54 -1.24 -15.93
CA LEU A 197 4.43 -0.97 -15.00
C LEU A 197 3.58 0.26 -15.40
N ASN A 198 3.92 0.94 -16.52
CA ASN A 198 3.30 2.18 -17.05
C ASN A 198 1.79 2.17 -17.27
N TRP A 199 1.16 1.01 -17.19
CA TRP A 199 -0.26 0.81 -17.44
C TRP A 199 -1.11 0.65 -16.17
N LEU A 200 -0.48 0.34 -15.03
CA LEU A 200 -1.13 0.25 -13.71
C LEU A 200 -1.00 1.54 -12.90
N TYR A 201 -0.49 2.59 -13.53
CA TYR A 201 -0.57 3.93 -12.98
C TYR A 201 -2.03 4.36 -13.03
N LEU A 202 -2.59 4.67 -11.86
CA LEU A 202 -3.80 5.48 -11.80
C LEU A 202 -3.42 6.86 -12.36
N LYS A 203 -3.53 7.05 -13.69
CA LYS A 203 -3.30 8.35 -14.30
C LYS A 203 -4.34 9.32 -13.75
N LYS A 204 -3.86 10.53 -13.42
CA LYS A 204 -4.58 11.73 -12.94
C LYS A 204 -5.98 11.96 -13.52
N ASP A 205 -6.22 11.51 -14.74
CA ASP A 205 -7.42 11.82 -15.51
C ASP A 205 -8.42 10.65 -15.61
N LEU A 206 -8.08 9.46 -15.09
CA LEU A 206 -8.81 8.22 -15.40
C LEU A 206 -9.46 7.52 -14.21
N ILE A 207 -9.22 7.96 -12.97
CA ILE A 207 -9.82 7.31 -11.78
C ILE A 207 -10.40 8.33 -10.78
N TYR A 208 -10.30 9.64 -11.04
CA TYR A 208 -10.95 10.62 -10.17
C TYR A 208 -11.33 11.90 -10.93
N ASP A 209 -12.58 11.95 -11.39
CA ASP A 209 -13.24 13.16 -11.89
C ASP A 209 -14.00 13.93 -10.79
N GLY A 210 -13.97 13.43 -9.55
CA GLY A 210 -14.74 14.00 -8.43
C GLY A 210 -16.23 13.65 -8.45
N GLU A 211 -16.72 12.90 -9.44
CA GLU A 211 -18.13 12.52 -9.59
C GLU A 211 -18.35 10.99 -9.54
N ASN A 212 -17.40 10.16 -9.97
CA ASN A 212 -17.52 8.68 -9.97
C ASN A 212 -16.29 7.96 -9.38
N PRO A 213 -16.21 7.81 -8.05
CA PRO A 213 -14.99 7.37 -7.38
C PRO A 213 -14.62 5.86 -7.50
N ASN A 214 -15.43 4.99 -8.12
CA ASN A 214 -15.61 3.66 -7.52
C ASN A 214 -15.53 2.38 -8.36
N GLN A 215 -15.18 2.32 -9.65
CA GLN A 215 -15.27 1.02 -10.34
C GLN A 215 -14.14 0.77 -11.36
N TRP A 216 -13.34 -0.25 -11.08
CA TRP A 216 -12.67 -0.97 -12.17
C TRP A 216 -13.77 -1.49 -13.08
N ASP A 217 -13.77 -1.09 -14.35
CA ASP A 217 -14.72 -1.60 -15.34
C ASP A 217 -13.97 -2.18 -16.54
N ARG A 218 -14.70 -2.89 -17.41
CA ARG A 218 -14.12 -3.51 -18.61
C ARG A 218 -13.43 -2.49 -19.52
N LYS A 219 -13.97 -1.29 -19.62
CA LYS A 219 -13.45 -0.25 -20.52
C LYS A 219 -12.12 0.25 -19.99
N THR A 220 -12.05 0.64 -18.71
CA THR A 220 -10.83 1.07 -18.03
C THR A 220 -9.79 -0.06 -18.04
N LEU A 221 -10.16 -1.28 -17.66
CA LEU A 221 -9.24 -2.42 -17.72
C LEU A 221 -8.76 -2.74 -19.14
N GLY A 222 -9.59 -2.52 -20.17
CA GLY A 222 -9.23 -2.74 -21.56
C GLY A 222 -8.28 -1.68 -22.11
N GLU A 223 -8.53 -0.41 -21.78
CA GLU A 223 -7.66 0.73 -22.13
C GLU A 223 -6.27 0.61 -21.47
N HIS A 224 -6.25 0.15 -20.21
CA HIS A 224 -5.03 -0.02 -19.45
C HIS A 224 -4.30 -1.34 -19.77
N GLY A 225 -5.01 -2.47 -19.85
CA GLY A 225 -4.42 -3.79 -20.08
C GLY A 225 -3.74 -3.95 -21.45
N GLY A 226 -4.19 -3.22 -22.48
CA GLY A 226 -3.76 -3.36 -23.87
C GLY A 226 -2.26 -3.17 -24.14
N GLY A 227 -1.50 -2.56 -23.21
CA GLY A 227 -0.04 -2.42 -23.32
C GLY A 227 0.74 -3.71 -23.01
N CYS A 228 0.15 -4.65 -22.26
CA CYS A 228 0.86 -5.84 -21.74
C CYS A 228 0.18 -7.18 -22.03
N GLY A 229 -1.06 -7.16 -22.50
CA GLY A 229 -1.82 -8.36 -22.89
C GLY A 229 -3.29 -8.01 -23.11
N PRO A 230 -4.04 -8.77 -23.92
CA PRO A 230 -5.46 -8.50 -24.08
C PRO A 230 -6.20 -8.80 -22.76
N LEU A 231 -7.09 -7.91 -22.35
CA LEU A 231 -8.11 -8.23 -21.35
C LEU A 231 -9.06 -9.26 -21.94
N LEU A 232 -9.12 -10.45 -21.36
CA LEU A 232 -9.97 -11.55 -21.83
C LEU A 232 -11.11 -11.78 -20.86
N GLU A 233 -12.32 -11.85 -21.38
CA GLU A 233 -13.43 -12.48 -20.67
C GLU A 233 -13.25 -13.99 -20.81
N ILE A 234 -13.00 -14.69 -19.71
CA ILE A 234 -12.71 -16.13 -19.73
C ILE A 234 -13.79 -16.93 -18.98
N PRO A 235 -14.05 -18.18 -19.39
CA PRO A 235 -14.92 -19.06 -18.62
C PRO A 235 -14.25 -19.44 -17.29
N TYR A 236 -15.07 -19.73 -16.30
CA TYR A 236 -14.63 -20.33 -15.05
C TYR A 236 -15.70 -21.30 -14.53
N SER A 237 -15.28 -22.19 -13.63
CA SER A 237 -16.21 -23.06 -12.91
C SER A 237 -16.14 -22.79 -11.42
N VAL A 238 -17.24 -23.02 -10.71
CA VAL A 238 -17.30 -22.91 -9.26
C VAL A 238 -17.34 -24.32 -8.68
N THR A 239 -16.38 -24.64 -7.82
CA THR A 239 -16.30 -25.92 -7.11
C THR A 239 -16.18 -25.66 -5.62
N GLY A 240 -17.24 -25.97 -4.87
CA GLY A 240 -17.30 -25.64 -3.44
C GLY A 240 -17.20 -24.12 -3.24
N SER A 241 -16.21 -23.70 -2.46
CA SER A 241 -15.90 -22.30 -2.16
C SER A 241 -14.73 -21.77 -3.01
N ALA A 242 -14.57 -22.26 -4.24
CA ALA A 242 -13.48 -21.82 -5.11
C ALA A 242 -13.92 -21.62 -6.57
N ILE A 243 -13.30 -20.65 -7.23
CA ILE A 243 -13.32 -20.46 -8.68
C ILE A 243 -12.13 -21.19 -9.28
N ILE A 244 -12.38 -21.95 -10.35
CA ILE A 244 -11.37 -22.66 -11.11
C ILE A 244 -11.29 -22.06 -12.51
N ILE A 245 -10.08 -21.64 -12.88
CA ILE A 245 -9.71 -21.09 -14.17
C ILE A 245 -8.73 -22.05 -14.84
N ASN A 246 -8.92 -22.38 -16.13
CA ASN A 246 -7.91 -23.13 -16.86
C ASN A 246 -6.82 -22.18 -17.38
N THR A 247 -5.56 -22.59 -17.24
CA THR A 247 -4.41 -21.79 -17.69
C THR A 247 -4.33 -21.64 -19.21
N GLU A 248 -5.02 -22.50 -19.96
CA GLU A 248 -5.15 -22.42 -21.42
C GLU A 248 -6.10 -21.30 -21.89
N ASP A 249 -7.03 -20.87 -21.04
CA ASP A 249 -7.93 -19.76 -21.32
C ASP A 249 -7.23 -18.41 -21.13
N ILE A 250 -6.07 -18.40 -20.44
CA ILE A 250 -5.24 -17.23 -20.19
C ILE A 250 -4.25 -17.05 -21.35
N ARG A 251 -4.13 -15.81 -21.85
CA ARG A 251 -3.03 -15.44 -22.74
C ARG A 251 -1.88 -14.85 -21.92
N TRP A 252 -0.74 -15.51 -22.02
CA TRP A 252 0.53 -15.21 -21.34
C TRP A 252 1.35 -14.14 -22.08
#